data_AF-A0A655JSE8-F1
#
_entry.id   AF-A0A655JSE8-F1
#
_cell.length_a   1.000
_cell.length_b   1.000
_cell.length_c   1.000
_cell.angle_alpha   90.00
_cell.angle_beta   90.00
_cell.angle_gamma   90.00
#
_symmetry.space_group_name_H-M   'P 1'
#
loop_
_entity.id
_entity.type
_entity.pdbx_description
1 polymer ?
#
loop_
_entity_poly.entity_id
_entity_poly.type
_entity_poly.pdbx_seq_one_letter_code
_entity_poly.pdbx_strand_id
1 'polypeptide(L)'
;MQSETARGATALRGIWGFYGDHKPHGDKLFQLVRRVPVTTIIVDTPQAIARSFDIVDELTNWHGLVTSEMVPAAVSLTGSRDGTQKTGETPLARYDY
;
A
#
# COMPACT_ATOMS: atom_id res chain seq x y z
N MET A 1 7.11 13.19 6.79
CA MET A 1 8.19 12.29 7.26
C MET A 1 8.31 11.17 6.26
N GLN A 2 9.50 10.98 5.69
CA GLN A 2 9.79 9.83 4.83
C GLN A 2 10.55 8.84 5.71
N SER A 3 9.94 7.68 5.95
CA SER A 3 10.62 6.59 6.61
C SER A 3 11.40 5.81 5.55
N GLU A 4 12.69 5.60 5.76
CA GLU A 4 13.52 4.74 4.90
C GLU A 4 13.25 3.23 5.15
N THR A 5 12.19 2.88 5.89
CA THR A 5 11.86 1.48 6.21
C THR A 5 11.27 0.70 5.05
N ALA A 6 10.51 1.36 4.16
CA ALA A 6 9.87 0.76 2.99
C ALA A 6 10.45 1.34 1.69
N ARG A 7 10.66 0.50 0.68
CA ARG A 7 11.17 0.94 -0.63
C ARG A 7 10.17 1.78 -1.43
N GLY A 8 8.89 1.72 -1.08
CA GLY A 8 7.82 2.49 -1.69
C GLY A 8 6.46 2.14 -1.11
N ALA A 9 5.46 2.97 -1.40
CA ALA A 9 4.08 2.73 -1.04
C ALA A 9 3.15 3.31 -2.12
N THR A 10 2.03 2.63 -2.36
CA THR A 10 0.98 3.10 -3.26
C THR A 10 -0.23 3.48 -2.42
N ALA A 11 -0.69 4.73 -2.52
CA ALA A 11 -1.89 5.20 -1.85
C ALA A 11 -3.05 5.34 -2.85
N LEU A 12 -4.18 4.72 -2.52
CA LEU A 12 -5.41 4.78 -3.28
C LEU A 12 -6.46 5.54 -2.46
N ARG A 13 -7.17 6.48 -3.11
CA ARG A 13 -8.28 7.21 -2.50
C ARG A 13 -9.59 6.59 -2.97
N GLY A 14 -10.35 6.01 -2.04
CA GLY A 14 -11.68 5.49 -2.33
C GLY A 14 -12.70 6.62 -2.50
N ILE A 15 -13.83 6.29 -3.14
CA ILE A 15 -14.99 7.21 -3.30
C ILE A 15 -16.02 6.97 -2.19
N TRP A 16 -16.02 5.76 -1.61
CA TRP A 16 -16.93 5.27 -0.56
C TRP A 16 -16.17 4.33 0.39
N GLY A 17 -16.49 4.36 1.69
CA GLY A 17 -15.94 3.44 2.69
C GLY A 17 -16.75 3.40 3.98
N PHE A 18 -16.54 2.36 4.80
CA PHE A 18 -17.13 2.23 6.12
C PHE A 18 -16.08 1.73 7.13
N TYR A 19 -16.29 2.02 8.41
CA TYR A 19 -15.46 1.51 9.50
C TYR A 19 -16.31 1.33 10.77
N GLY A 20 -16.25 0.13 11.37
CA GLY A 20 -17.05 -0.22 12.55
C GLY A 20 -18.56 -0.03 12.32
N ASP A 21 -19.27 0.44 13.35
CA ASP A 21 -20.73 0.67 13.30
C ASP A 21 -21.13 1.99 12.60
N HIS A 22 -20.19 2.68 11.94
CA HIS A 22 -20.51 3.92 11.25
C HIS A 22 -21.17 3.63 9.90
N LYS A 23 -22.27 4.34 9.62
CA LYS A 23 -22.93 4.29 8.31
C LYS A 23 -21.90 4.57 7.22
N PRO A 24 -21.91 3.82 6.10
CA PRO A 24 -20.93 4.01 5.05
C PRO A 24 -20.94 5.46 4.58
N HIS A 25 -19.76 6.06 4.60
CA HIS A 25 -19.54 7.45 4.24
C HIS A 25 -18.97 7.50 2.82
N GLY A 26 -19.53 8.36 1.99
CA GLY A 26 -19.09 8.49 0.62
C GLY A 26 -19.61 9.75 -0.04
N ASP A 27 -18.98 10.08 -1.15
CA ASP A 27 -19.14 11.35 -1.85
C ASP A 27 -20.61 11.70 -2.10
N LYS A 28 -21.04 12.83 -1.55
CA LYS A 28 -22.20 13.59 -2.03
C LYS A 28 -21.66 14.80 -2.78
N LEU A 29 -22.25 15.10 -3.94
CA LEU A 29 -21.84 16.11 -4.93
C LEU A 29 -21.50 17.52 -4.36
N PHE A 30 -21.82 17.80 -3.09
CA PHE A 30 -21.67 19.10 -2.43
C PHE A 30 -20.97 19.09 -1.06
N GLN A 31 -20.19 18.06 -0.69
CA GLN A 31 -19.44 18.09 0.58
C GLN A 31 -18.04 18.74 0.45
N LEU A 32 -17.83 19.80 1.24
CA LEU A 32 -16.60 20.61 1.29
C LEU A 32 -15.46 19.93 2.08
N VAL A 33 -15.77 19.05 3.04
CA VAL A 33 -14.78 18.28 3.82
C VAL A 33 -15.06 16.80 3.62
N ARG A 34 -14.16 16.10 2.94
CA ARG A 34 -14.34 14.70 2.50
C ARG A 34 -13.58 13.75 3.41
N ARG A 35 -14.29 12.98 4.23
CA ARG A 35 -13.73 11.79 4.92
C ARG A 35 -13.94 10.57 4.01
N VAL A 36 -13.10 10.45 2.99
CA VAL A 36 -13.06 9.24 2.14
C VAL A 36 -11.94 8.32 2.61
N PRO A 37 -12.09 6.99 2.46
CA PRO A 37 -11.04 6.06 2.86
C PRO A 37 -9.80 6.24 1.97
N VAL A 38 -8.63 6.15 2.60
CA VAL A 38 -7.35 6.02 1.91
C VAL A 38 -6.80 4.64 2.23
N THR A 39 -6.47 3.88 1.19
CA THR A 39 -5.83 2.57 1.31
C THR A 39 -4.37 2.72 0.90
N THR A 40 -3.45 2.47 1.82
CA THR A 40 -2.01 2.47 1.55
C THR A 40 -1.54 1.03 1.43
N ILE A 41 -0.93 0.68 0.31
CA ILE A 41 -0.40 -0.65 0.02
C ILE A 41 1.13 -0.57 0.02
N ILE A 42 1.76 -1.39 0.84
CA ILE A 42 3.22 -1.55 0.91
C ILE A 42 3.53 -2.99 0.51
N VAL A 43 4.38 -3.16 -0.49
CA VAL A 43 4.87 -4.49 -0.92
C VAL A 43 6.37 -4.50 -0.73
N ASP A 44 6.85 -5.32 0.21
CA ASP A 44 8.28 -5.49 0.49
C ASP A 44 8.54 -6.88 1.09
N THR A 45 9.80 -7.17 1.39
CA THR A 45 10.23 -8.35 2.13
C THR A 45 9.60 -8.39 3.53
N PRO A 46 9.36 -9.58 4.12
CA PRO A 46 8.78 -9.69 5.46
C PRO A 46 9.54 -8.89 6.52
N GLN A 47 10.88 -8.86 6.44
CA GLN A 47 11.72 -8.11 7.38
C GLN A 47 11.55 -6.58 7.23
N ALA A 48 11.35 -6.09 6.01
CA ALA A 48 11.08 -4.67 5.76
C ALA A 48 9.66 -4.27 6.20
N ILE A 49 8.68 -5.14 5.98
CA ILE A 49 7.31 -4.94 6.49
C ILE A 49 7.32 -4.88 8.02
N ALA A 50 8.00 -5.80 8.70
CA ALA A 50 8.12 -5.80 10.16
C ALA A 50 8.72 -4.48 10.69
N ARG A 51 9.78 -3.95 10.05
CA ARG A 51 10.36 -2.64 10.41
C ARG A 51 9.44 -1.46 10.15
N SER A 52 8.57 -1.56 9.15
CA SER A 52 7.63 -0.48 8.80
C SER A 52 6.37 -0.50 9.66
N PHE A 53 6.14 -1.59 10.41
CA PHE A 53 4.90 -1.78 11.15
C PHE A 53 4.71 -0.76 12.27
N ASP A 54 5.78 -0.30 12.92
CA ASP A 54 5.70 0.75 13.96
C ASP A 54 5.01 2.03 13.45
N ILE A 55 5.28 2.40 12.19
CA ILE A 55 4.67 3.57 11.56
C ILE A 55 3.22 3.29 11.17
N VAL A 56 2.94 2.08 10.69
CA VAL A 56 1.58 1.66 10.35
C VAL A 56 0.71 1.65 11.61
N ASP A 57 1.24 1.13 12.71
CA ASP A 57 0.58 1.08 14.02
C ASP A 57 0.30 2.50 14.54
N GLU A 58 1.30 3.40 14.53
CA GLU A 58 1.12 4.80 14.92
C GLU A 58 0.00 5.48 14.12
N LEU A 59 -0.02 5.30 12.80
CA LEU A 59 -1.00 5.90 11.90
C LEU A 59 -2.41 5.30 12.01
N THR A 60 -2.52 4.06 12.49
CA THR A 60 -3.79 3.32 12.57
C THR A 60 -4.31 3.13 14.01
N ASN A 61 -3.59 3.68 14.99
CA ASN A 61 -3.86 3.54 16.44
C ASN A 61 -5.29 3.93 16.85
N TRP A 62 -5.89 4.93 16.20
CA TRP A 62 -7.24 5.41 16.54
C TRP A 62 -8.32 4.88 15.58
N HIS A 63 -8.03 4.86 14.28
CA HIS A 63 -8.96 4.50 13.22
C HIS A 63 -8.22 3.85 12.06
N GLY A 64 -8.74 2.72 11.57
CA GLY A 64 -8.17 2.02 10.42
C GLY A 64 -8.25 0.50 10.56
N LEU A 65 -7.99 -0.19 9.45
CA LEU A 65 -7.82 -1.63 9.38
C LEU A 65 -6.47 -1.90 8.74
N VAL A 66 -5.68 -2.76 9.37
CA VAL A 66 -4.40 -3.22 8.84
C VAL A 66 -4.52 -4.71 8.53
N THR A 67 -4.14 -5.08 7.31
CA THR A 67 -3.99 -6.48 6.90
C THR A 67 -2.56 -6.69 6.42
N SER A 68 -2.02 -7.89 6.62
CA SER A 68 -0.70 -8.29 6.13
C SER A 68 -0.80 -9.70 5.58
N GLU A 69 -0.37 -9.87 4.33
CA GLU A 69 -0.41 -11.15 3.64
C GLU A 69 0.84 -11.32 2.78
N MET A 70 1.26 -12.57 2.62
CA MET A 70 2.32 -12.92 1.67
C MET A 70 1.75 -12.95 0.26
N VAL A 71 2.36 -12.20 -0.65
CA VAL A 71 1.94 -12.14 -2.06
C VAL A 71 3.14 -12.38 -2.99
N PRO A 72 2.94 -13.07 -4.13
CA PRO A 72 3.93 -13.07 -5.20
C PRO A 72 4.14 -11.63 -5.69
N ALA A 73 5.38 -11.16 -5.71
CA ALA A 73 5.70 -9.77 -6.05
C ALA A 73 6.74 -9.71 -7.17
N ALA A 74 6.56 -8.83 -8.15
CA ALA A 74 7.51 -8.58 -9.22
C ALA A 74 8.15 -7.19 -9.05
N VAL A 75 9.44 -7.07 -9.33
CA VAL A 75 10.15 -5.78 -9.31
C VAL A 75 10.48 -5.38 -10.74
N SER A 76 9.94 -4.25 -11.18
CA SER A 76 10.34 -3.61 -12.45
C SER A 76 11.18 -2.38 -12.17
N LEU A 77 12.43 -2.40 -12.62
CA LEU A 77 13.35 -1.27 -12.52
C LEU A 77 13.39 -0.56 -13.89
N THR A 78 12.55 0.47 -14.06
CA THR A 78 12.63 1.33 -15.25
C THR A 78 13.84 2.24 -15.12
N GLY A 79 15.02 1.77 -15.53
CA GLY A 79 16.25 2.56 -15.43
C GLY A 79 17.55 1.94 -15.96
N SER A 80 17.55 0.75 -16.56
CA SER A 80 18.78 0.27 -17.23
C SER A 80 19.05 1.16 -18.44
N ARG A 81 20.20 1.85 -18.42
CA ARG A 81 20.65 2.80 -19.46
C ARG A 81 21.10 2.09 -20.75
N ASP A 82 20.82 0.80 -20.89
CA ASP A 82 21.20 -0.01 -22.04
C ASP A 82 19.94 -0.62 -22.67
N GLY A 83 19.73 -0.27 -23.94
CA GLY A 83 18.46 -0.36 -24.68
C GLY A 83 18.07 -1.77 -25.11
N THR A 84 17.94 -2.71 -24.17
CA THR A 84 17.25 -3.97 -24.43
C THR A 84 16.18 -4.20 -23.37
N GLN A 85 14.99 -3.63 -23.60
CA GLN A 85 13.77 -4.19 -23.02
C GLN A 85 13.64 -5.62 -23.57
N LYS A 86 14.18 -6.61 -22.86
CA LYS A 86 13.67 -7.95 -22.99
C LYS A 86 12.26 -7.91 -22.45
N THR A 87 11.29 -8.03 -23.34
CA THR A 87 9.89 -8.38 -23.06
C THR A 87 9.80 -9.81 -22.51
N GLY A 88 10.56 -10.10 -21.44
CA GLY A 88 10.46 -11.31 -20.65
C GLY A 88 9.64 -10.99 -19.43
N GLU A 89 8.73 -11.90 -19.08
CA GLU A 89 7.90 -11.82 -17.88
C GLU A 89 8.72 -11.34 -16.67
N THR A 90 8.25 -10.31 -15.95
CA THR A 90 8.93 -9.85 -14.75
C THR A 90 8.95 -11.00 -13.74
N PRO A 91 10.11 -11.53 -13.34
CA PRO A 91 10.16 -12.68 -12.46
C PRO A 91 9.49 -12.34 -11.13
N LEU A 92 8.51 -13.15 -10.76
CA LEU A 92 7.85 -13.06 -9.45
C LEU A 92 8.80 -13.61 -8.38
N ALA A 93 8.96 -12.86 -7.30
CA ALA A 93 9.57 -13.34 -6.07
C ALA A 93 8.76 -14.53 -5.57
N ARG A 94 9.44 -15.65 -5.37
CA ARG A 94 8.87 -16.86 -4.78
C ARG A 94 9.36 -16.95 -3.36
N TYR A 95 8.42 -16.98 -2.43
CA TYR A 95 8.67 -17.35 -1.05
C TYR A 95 8.08 -18.73 -0.84
N ASP A 96 8.85 -19.62 -0.25
CA ASP A 96 8.35 -20.91 0.22
C ASP A 96 7.74 -20.67 1.60
N TYR A 97 6.44 -20.96 1.72
CA TYR A 97 5.66 -20.85 2.95
C TYR A 97 5.42 -22.24 3.54
#